data_AF-A0AA41XF92-F1
#
_entry.id   AF-A0AA41XF92-F1
#
_cell.length_a   1.000
_cell.length_b   1.000
_cell.length_c   1.000
_cell.angle_alpha   90.00
_cell.angle_beta   90.00
_cell.angle_gamma   90.00
#
_symmetry.space_group_name_H-M   'P 1'
#
loop_
_entity.id
_entity.type
_entity.pdbx_description
1 polymer ?
#
loop_
_entity_poly.entity_id
_entity_poly.type
_entity_poly.pdbx_seq_one_letter_code
_entity_poly.pdbx_strand_id
1 'polypeptide(L)'
;MNTPRGGRPLRRSRAALRATLVSALAVLASAALVLPAGQSAWAHIEEAIPAIEPAIGPDTEIRLVGTGPGQNIQGFEPDDTTPIDPLTPYPVSDPASGYQPVSNFAGTIVTASVSDPSLTAEMYCINLRVATEGGIGYESGTWAESNVPNIGYVTYILNSYYPTTDQPSGLTANQRAAAVQAAIWYFTDNYLVSSSSTAVRAAAAAIVTAAQVAGPLEEPPAPDLTITPATASAPIGASAGPYRVAAEGAADVTISAPEGVSLFADEAATQPLANPSTVASGTDVWLRSDPGATEEPVLRARAVVTVQTGEVYLYDGETPGLADAQRLILAKTAELDATAQATAEFFAVGELTVTKSFVGAAAGQQAAGRLEVDCGEGYTFDADVVAETGEAQTFTFPGIPVGAVCTVTEPVTGETAAVVVTSDAPQDAVITDDGASIEIVNTVEFRPGSLVVKKVIDGSAAGLQGEIVLDVDCGPSLQTTVVIPAGSPAGEYAAEYPDLPAGAECTITEPEDGRSSLVLVETSGPVNALIEPGSTTEAVVTNTVEPVVPVTPAPPVPDRPSHPAAPGGNGPTGLASTGSEIPWGPAGVAVLAVIAGFAFTLREVVRRRRTAPQGR
;
A
#
# COMPACT_ATOMS: atom_id res chain seq x y z
N MET A 1 -36.68 -70.69 -33.77
CA MET A 1 -37.09 -71.95 -34.46
C MET A 1 -36.59 -73.14 -33.65
N ASN A 2 -37.26 -74.29 -33.79
CA ASN A 2 -36.96 -75.66 -33.30
C ASN A 2 -35.91 -75.89 -32.19
N THR A 3 -36.39 -76.39 -31.05
CA THR A 3 -35.66 -77.30 -30.15
C THR A 3 -35.74 -78.76 -30.64
N PRO A 4 -34.80 -79.62 -30.23
CA PRO A 4 -35.14 -80.90 -29.56
C PRO A 4 -34.64 -80.88 -28.10
N ARG A 5 -35.32 -81.44 -27.08
CA ARG A 5 -35.59 -82.87 -26.78
C ARG A 5 -34.31 -83.74 -26.73
N GLY A 6 -33.99 -84.46 -25.65
CA GLY A 6 -34.60 -84.55 -24.31
C GLY A 6 -34.19 -85.84 -23.56
N GLY A 7 -34.28 -85.86 -22.21
CA GLY A 7 -33.94 -87.05 -21.39
C GLY A 7 -34.43 -86.96 -19.94
N ARG A 8 -34.96 -88.06 -19.39
CA ARG A 8 -35.63 -88.23 -18.07
C ARG A 8 -35.57 -89.73 -17.69
N PRO A 9 -36.00 -90.20 -16.49
CA PRO A 9 -36.13 -89.58 -15.14
C PRO A 9 -34.98 -90.12 -14.23
N LEU A 10 -34.98 -90.39 -12.90
CA LEU A 10 -35.86 -90.44 -11.70
C LEU A 10 -35.07 -89.81 -10.50
N ARG A 11 -35.57 -89.42 -9.31
CA ARG A 11 -36.76 -89.66 -8.43
C ARG A 11 -36.56 -90.73 -7.32
N ARG A 12 -36.73 -90.31 -6.05
CA ARG A 12 -36.74 -91.08 -4.76
C ARG A 12 -35.36 -91.49 -4.19
N SER A 13 -35.16 -91.73 -2.88
CA SER A 13 -35.86 -91.26 -1.65
C SER A 13 -35.05 -91.57 -0.37
N ARG A 14 -35.11 -90.65 0.61
CA ARG A 14 -35.04 -90.83 2.09
C ARG A 14 -34.39 -92.10 2.71
N ALA A 15 -33.30 -91.84 3.43
CA ALA A 15 -33.15 -91.99 4.90
C ALA A 15 -32.51 -93.25 5.54
N ALA A 16 -31.80 -92.97 6.66
CA ALA A 16 -31.23 -93.87 7.68
C ALA A 16 -30.04 -94.76 7.21
N LEU A 17 -29.01 -95.04 8.03
CA LEU A 17 -29.01 -95.28 9.48
C LEU A 17 -27.83 -94.62 10.26
N ARG A 18 -27.90 -94.74 11.60
CA ARG A 18 -26.81 -94.59 12.60
C ARG A 18 -25.87 -95.83 12.56
N ALA A 19 -24.64 -95.88 13.10
CA ALA A 19 -23.69 -94.90 13.69
C ALA A 19 -22.33 -95.61 13.97
N THR A 20 -21.32 -94.88 14.51
CA THR A 20 -20.14 -95.36 15.31
C THR A 20 -19.11 -96.28 14.60
N LEU A 21 -17.79 -96.27 14.89
CA LEU A 21 -16.86 -95.39 15.64
C LEU A 21 -15.39 -95.77 15.26
N VAL A 22 -14.39 -95.18 15.94
CA VAL A 22 -12.98 -95.65 16.08
C VAL A 22 -11.97 -95.30 14.95
N SER A 23 -11.14 -94.28 15.22
CA SER A 23 -9.68 -94.14 14.92
C SER A 23 -9.14 -94.12 13.47
N ALA A 24 -7.98 -93.50 13.18
CA ALA A 24 -7.20 -92.45 13.86
C ALA A 24 -6.06 -91.92 12.94
N LEU A 25 -5.69 -90.63 13.08
CA LEU A 25 -4.54 -89.93 12.45
C LEU A 25 -4.55 -89.88 10.90
N ALA A 26 -3.94 -88.91 10.20
CA ALA A 26 -3.50 -87.53 10.54
C ALA A 26 -3.17 -86.78 9.21
N VAL A 27 -2.60 -85.56 9.32
CA VAL A 27 -1.90 -84.79 8.27
C VAL A 27 -2.76 -83.85 7.38
N LEU A 28 -2.27 -82.61 7.24
CA LEU A 28 -2.64 -81.54 6.28
C LEU A 28 -4.07 -80.96 6.28
N ALA A 29 -4.30 -79.98 7.17
CA ALA A 29 -5.27 -78.88 6.96
C ALA A 29 -4.98 -77.66 7.86
N SER A 30 -3.85 -76.98 7.66
CA SER A 30 -3.47 -75.78 8.45
C SER A 30 -2.73 -74.75 7.60
N ALA A 31 -3.49 -74.00 6.79
CA ALA A 31 -3.03 -72.81 6.09
C ALA A 31 -3.84 -71.62 6.62
N ALA A 32 -3.39 -71.04 7.73
CA ALA A 32 -3.93 -69.80 8.29
C ALA A 32 -3.08 -68.61 7.83
N LEU A 33 -3.71 -67.45 7.60
CA LEU A 33 -3.00 -66.22 7.29
C LEU A 33 -2.10 -65.82 8.47
N VAL A 34 -0.84 -65.52 8.18
CA VAL A 34 0.06 -64.83 9.10
C VAL A 34 0.02 -63.34 8.75
N LEU A 35 -0.72 -62.58 9.54
CA LEU A 35 -0.59 -61.12 9.60
C LEU A 35 0.53 -60.78 10.61
N PRO A 36 1.45 -59.85 10.31
CA PRO A 36 2.41 -59.36 11.28
C PRO A 36 1.72 -58.39 12.25
N ALA A 37 1.08 -58.92 13.29
CA ALA A 37 0.69 -58.10 14.43
C ALA A 37 1.96 -57.60 15.14
N GLY A 38 2.09 -56.28 15.30
CA GLY A 38 3.19 -55.68 16.07
C GLY A 38 3.18 -56.20 17.51
N GLN A 39 4.35 -56.58 18.02
CA GLN A 39 4.47 -57.13 19.37
C GLN A 39 4.53 -56.01 20.41
N SER A 40 3.38 -55.63 20.98
CA SER A 40 3.36 -54.86 22.22
C SER A 40 3.84 -55.74 23.39
N ALA A 41 5.03 -55.44 23.91
CA ALA A 41 5.54 -56.00 25.15
C ALA A 41 4.94 -55.23 26.33
N TRP A 42 4.30 -55.92 27.26
CA TRP A 42 3.52 -55.29 28.34
C TRP A 42 4.36 -55.04 29.60
N ALA A 43 4.28 -53.83 30.14
CA ALA A 43 4.73 -53.49 31.48
C ALA A 43 3.77 -52.47 32.12
N HIS A 44 3.20 -52.81 33.28
CA HIS A 44 2.25 -52.02 34.10
C HIS A 44 1.01 -51.43 33.40
N ILE A 45 -0.17 -51.89 33.83
CA ILE A 45 -1.43 -51.17 33.63
C ILE A 45 -1.66 -50.30 34.87
N GLU A 46 -1.13 -49.08 34.84
CA GLU A 46 -1.79 -47.94 35.51
C GLU A 46 -2.92 -47.42 34.57
N GLU A 47 -3.63 -46.33 34.91
CA GLU A 47 -4.83 -45.91 34.17
C GLU A 47 -4.66 -45.84 32.65
N ALA A 48 -5.70 -46.28 31.92
CA ALA A 48 -5.67 -46.39 30.47
C ALA A 48 -5.54 -45.02 29.79
N ILE A 49 -4.30 -44.65 29.48
CA ILE A 49 -3.97 -43.55 28.58
C ILE A 49 -4.79 -43.77 27.29
N PRO A 50 -5.55 -42.76 26.81
CA PRO A 50 -6.25 -42.90 25.55
C PRO A 50 -5.24 -43.17 24.45
N ALA A 51 -5.58 -44.06 23.51
CA ALA A 51 -4.78 -44.22 22.31
C ALA A 51 -4.77 -42.87 21.58
N ILE A 52 -3.60 -42.26 21.46
CA ILE A 52 -3.42 -41.08 20.61
C ILE A 52 -3.63 -41.57 19.17
N GLU A 53 -4.51 -40.91 18.43
CA GLU A 53 -4.69 -41.13 17.00
C GLU A 53 -3.98 -39.96 16.28
N PRO A 54 -2.82 -40.20 15.64
CA PRO A 54 -2.09 -39.14 14.96
C PRO A 54 -2.91 -38.45 13.88
N ALA A 55 -2.86 -37.12 13.90
CA ALA A 55 -3.45 -36.25 12.89
C ALA A 55 -2.36 -35.44 12.19
N ILE A 56 -2.73 -34.85 11.06
CA ILE A 56 -1.92 -33.92 10.27
C ILE A 56 -2.80 -32.73 9.88
N GLY A 57 -2.21 -31.54 9.87
CA GLY A 57 -2.84 -30.28 9.52
C GLY A 57 -2.62 -29.86 8.06
N PRO A 58 -2.96 -28.60 7.73
CA PRO A 58 -2.75 -28.03 6.40
C PRO A 58 -1.27 -27.68 6.13
N ASP A 59 -0.47 -27.43 7.17
CA ASP A 59 0.94 -27.05 7.09
C ASP A 59 1.89 -28.26 7.17
N THR A 60 1.48 -29.37 7.79
CA THR A 60 2.29 -30.59 7.94
C THR A 60 2.98 -31.01 6.64
N GLU A 61 4.30 -30.91 6.57
CA GLU A 61 5.11 -31.22 5.39
C GLU A 61 5.39 -32.73 5.30
N ILE A 62 5.78 -33.31 6.42
CA ILE A 62 6.16 -34.72 6.54
C ILE A 62 5.44 -35.39 7.70
N ARG A 63 5.38 -36.72 7.68
CA ARG A 63 4.93 -37.52 8.83
C ARG A 63 5.86 -38.70 9.11
N LEU A 64 5.96 -39.10 10.38
CA LEU A 64 6.77 -40.24 10.79
C LEU A 64 6.13 -41.55 10.30
N VAL A 65 6.88 -42.36 9.52
CA VAL A 65 6.39 -43.64 8.99
C VAL A 65 7.09 -44.88 9.56
N GLY A 66 8.24 -44.72 10.24
CA GLY A 66 8.87 -45.80 11.01
C GLY A 66 10.29 -45.51 11.46
N THR A 67 11.01 -46.54 11.91
CA THR A 67 12.44 -46.48 12.25
C THR A 67 13.30 -46.93 11.08
N GLY A 68 14.39 -46.22 10.80
CA GLY A 68 15.41 -46.60 9.84
C GLY A 68 16.49 -47.52 10.43
N PRO A 69 17.66 -47.63 9.78
CA PRO A 69 18.83 -48.30 10.34
C PRO A 69 19.19 -47.79 11.74
N GLY A 70 19.27 -48.70 12.70
CA GLY A 70 19.56 -48.39 14.10
C GLY A 70 19.57 -49.62 14.99
N GLN A 71 19.85 -49.42 16.27
CA GLN A 71 19.82 -50.48 17.28
C GLN A 71 19.66 -49.89 18.69
N ASN A 72 19.04 -50.67 19.58
CA ASN A 72 19.01 -50.34 21.00
C ASN A 72 20.44 -50.39 21.56
N ILE A 73 20.86 -49.34 22.26
CA ILE A 73 22.15 -49.25 22.93
C ILE A 73 21.96 -48.95 24.41
N GLN A 74 22.90 -49.40 25.24
CA GLN A 74 22.96 -48.97 26.64
C GLN A 74 23.76 -47.68 26.71
N GLY A 75 23.27 -46.73 27.50
CA GLY A 75 23.93 -45.45 27.70
C GLY A 75 23.48 -44.77 28.98
N PHE A 76 23.79 -43.48 29.07
CA PHE A 76 23.58 -42.68 30.25
C PHE A 76 23.07 -41.29 29.85
N GLU A 77 21.96 -40.87 30.45
CA GLU A 77 21.47 -39.50 30.41
C GLU A 77 21.84 -38.79 31.72
N PRO A 78 22.20 -37.50 31.71
CA PRO A 78 22.54 -36.78 32.93
C PRO A 78 21.31 -36.57 33.83
N ASP A 79 21.56 -36.38 35.13
CA ASP A 79 20.54 -35.95 36.10
C ASP A 79 20.15 -34.48 35.90
N ASP A 80 21.05 -33.67 35.34
CA ASP A 80 20.88 -32.25 35.03
C ASP A 80 20.62 -32.07 33.51
N THR A 81 19.73 -31.15 33.15
CA THR A 81 19.39 -30.83 31.75
C THR A 81 20.03 -29.54 31.25
N THR A 82 20.94 -28.92 32.00
CA THR A 82 21.76 -27.80 31.46
C THR A 82 22.55 -28.23 30.22
N PRO A 83 22.55 -27.44 29.13
CA PRO A 83 23.39 -27.71 27.97
C PRO A 83 24.87 -27.86 28.33
N ILE A 84 25.53 -28.85 27.74
CA ILE A 84 26.97 -29.06 27.90
C ILE A 84 27.76 -27.96 27.17
N ASP A 85 28.93 -27.57 27.71
CA ASP A 85 29.96 -26.92 26.91
C ASP A 85 30.38 -27.89 25.79
N PRO A 86 30.13 -27.58 24.51
CA PRO A 86 30.38 -28.50 23.40
C PRO A 86 31.85 -28.88 23.24
N LEU A 87 32.80 -28.14 23.84
CA LEU A 87 34.23 -28.45 23.83
C LEU A 87 34.66 -29.42 24.95
N THR A 88 33.73 -29.87 25.81
CA THR A 88 33.98 -30.89 26.83
C THR A 88 34.44 -32.21 26.18
N PRO A 89 35.62 -32.76 26.50
CA PRO A 89 36.10 -33.99 25.86
C PRO A 89 35.25 -35.22 26.21
N TYR A 90 34.98 -36.10 25.23
CA TYR A 90 34.16 -37.29 25.44
C TYR A 90 34.75 -38.23 26.51
N PRO A 91 34.00 -38.63 27.55
CA PRO A 91 34.50 -39.45 28.65
C PRO A 91 35.11 -40.80 28.24
N VAL A 92 36.24 -41.16 28.85
CA VAL A 92 36.97 -42.43 28.61
C VAL A 92 36.45 -43.63 29.42
N SER A 93 35.64 -43.38 30.46
CA SER A 93 34.98 -44.39 31.29
C SER A 93 33.47 -44.10 31.39
N ASP A 94 32.69 -45.03 31.94
CA ASP A 94 31.30 -44.73 32.32
C ASP A 94 31.25 -43.70 33.47
N PRO A 95 30.17 -42.88 33.56
CA PRO A 95 29.99 -41.95 34.66
C PRO A 95 29.73 -42.70 35.98
N ALA A 96 30.23 -42.16 37.09
CA ALA A 96 30.08 -42.75 38.43
C ALA A 96 28.94 -42.12 39.26
N SER A 97 28.41 -40.97 38.82
CA SER A 97 27.37 -40.17 39.49
C SER A 97 26.90 -39.05 38.56
N GLY A 98 25.70 -38.50 38.77
CA GLY A 98 25.17 -37.38 37.98
C GLY A 98 24.50 -37.81 36.66
N TYR A 99 24.25 -39.11 36.50
CA TYR A 99 23.69 -39.73 35.30
C TYR A 99 22.85 -40.97 35.67
N GLN A 100 21.76 -41.21 34.93
CA GLN A 100 20.95 -42.43 35.00
C GLN A 100 21.22 -43.36 33.80
N PRO A 101 21.24 -44.69 34.00
CA PRO A 101 21.39 -45.66 32.91
C PRO A 101 20.08 -45.80 32.12
N VAL A 102 20.19 -45.75 30.79
CA VAL A 102 19.05 -45.81 29.85
C VAL A 102 19.33 -46.77 28.68
N SER A 103 18.27 -47.13 27.94
CA SER A 103 18.29 -48.22 26.96
C SER A 103 17.50 -47.83 25.69
N ASN A 104 17.98 -46.81 24.99
CA ASN A 104 17.24 -46.13 23.94
C ASN A 104 17.57 -46.69 22.54
N PHE A 105 16.62 -46.62 21.60
CA PHE A 105 16.88 -46.92 20.17
C PHE A 105 17.71 -45.80 19.57
N ALA A 106 18.96 -46.09 19.17
CA ALA A 106 19.80 -45.13 18.47
C ALA A 106 19.90 -45.50 16.98
N GLY A 107 19.51 -44.59 16.10
CA GLY A 107 19.46 -44.78 14.66
C GLY A 107 18.76 -43.64 13.96
N THR A 108 18.54 -43.76 12.66
CA THR A 108 17.63 -42.87 11.93
C THR A 108 16.18 -43.28 12.18
N ILE A 109 15.26 -42.32 12.08
CA ILE A 109 13.84 -42.58 11.79
C ILE A 109 13.57 -42.29 10.32
N VAL A 110 12.45 -42.79 9.80
CA VAL A 110 11.99 -42.53 8.43
C VAL A 110 10.72 -41.71 8.48
N THR A 111 10.74 -40.57 7.79
CA THR A 111 9.57 -39.74 7.50
C THR A 111 9.19 -39.87 6.03
N ALA A 112 7.94 -39.54 5.70
CA ALA A 112 7.44 -39.48 4.33
C ALA A 112 6.70 -38.15 4.10
N SER A 113 6.77 -37.64 2.87
CA SER A 113 6.04 -36.43 2.47
C SER A 113 4.53 -36.61 2.61
N VAL A 114 3.82 -35.51 2.87
CA VAL A 114 2.35 -35.52 2.90
C VAL A 114 1.77 -35.60 1.49
N SER A 115 2.25 -34.80 0.53
CA SER A 115 1.74 -34.81 -0.85
C SER A 115 2.11 -36.07 -1.64
N ASP A 116 3.37 -36.52 -1.59
CA ASP A 116 3.84 -37.77 -2.18
C ASP A 116 4.49 -38.69 -1.11
N PRO A 117 3.74 -39.65 -0.55
CA PRO A 117 4.26 -40.62 0.42
C PRO A 117 5.32 -41.60 -0.10
N SER A 118 5.71 -41.55 -1.38
CA SER A 118 6.85 -42.30 -1.92
C SER A 118 8.18 -41.57 -1.72
N LEU A 119 8.13 -40.25 -1.54
CA LEU A 119 9.27 -39.45 -1.11
C LEU A 119 9.47 -39.65 0.40
N THR A 120 10.64 -40.18 0.76
CA THR A 120 10.99 -40.56 2.14
C THR A 120 12.38 -40.08 2.49
N ALA A 121 12.57 -39.66 3.73
CA ALA A 121 13.82 -39.14 4.24
C ALA A 121 14.24 -39.86 5.54
N GLU A 122 15.54 -39.96 5.76
CA GLU A 122 16.11 -40.33 7.06
C GLU A 122 16.26 -39.06 7.91
N MET A 123 15.73 -39.09 9.14
CA MET A 123 15.86 -38.03 10.14
C MET A 123 16.61 -38.58 11.37
N TYR A 124 17.24 -37.70 12.14
CA TYR A 124 17.70 -38.01 13.50
C TYR A 124 16.91 -37.22 14.54
N CYS A 125 16.77 -37.81 15.73
CA CYS A 125 16.19 -37.20 16.92
C CYS A 125 17.20 -36.22 17.54
N ILE A 126 16.83 -34.96 17.80
CA ILE A 126 17.73 -33.94 18.38
C ILE A 126 17.36 -33.50 19.79
N ASN A 127 16.40 -34.15 20.43
CA ASN A 127 15.91 -33.82 21.77
C ASN A 127 15.47 -35.08 22.52
N LEU A 128 16.44 -35.88 22.96
CA LEU A 128 16.30 -37.29 23.41
C LEU A 128 15.13 -37.55 24.38
N ARG A 129 14.79 -36.58 25.25
CA ARG A 129 13.82 -36.76 26.33
C ARG A 129 12.35 -36.61 25.93
N VAL A 130 12.06 -36.19 24.69
CA VAL A 130 10.69 -36.07 24.16
C VAL A 130 10.38 -37.23 23.22
N ALA A 131 9.22 -37.87 23.38
CA ALA A 131 8.82 -39.01 22.57
C ALA A 131 8.25 -38.61 21.20
N THR A 132 8.14 -39.57 20.29
CA THR A 132 7.34 -39.47 19.06
C THR A 132 6.94 -40.88 18.63
N GLU A 133 5.94 -40.98 17.75
CA GLU A 133 5.39 -42.27 17.29
C GLU A 133 4.97 -42.24 15.81
N GLY A 134 4.63 -43.42 15.28
CA GLY A 134 4.27 -43.58 13.87
C GLY A 134 2.96 -42.87 13.55
N GLY A 135 3.01 -41.91 12.64
CA GLY A 135 1.88 -41.10 12.19
C GLY A 135 1.98 -39.61 12.53
N ILE A 136 2.79 -39.23 13.53
CA ILE A 136 2.95 -37.82 13.94
C ILE A 136 3.44 -36.97 12.77
N GLY A 137 2.77 -35.85 12.56
CA GLY A 137 3.10 -34.85 11.56
C GLY A 137 4.11 -33.81 12.04
N TYR A 138 4.85 -33.26 11.08
CA TYR A 138 5.89 -32.27 11.29
C TYR A 138 5.92 -31.23 10.17
N GLU A 139 6.30 -30.00 10.53
CA GLU A 139 6.57 -28.86 9.66
C GLU A 139 8.04 -28.42 9.82
N SER A 140 8.63 -27.80 8.79
CA SER A 140 9.98 -27.21 8.90
C SER A 140 9.98 -26.00 9.84
N GLY A 141 11.11 -25.77 10.52
CA GLY A 141 11.23 -24.69 11.50
C GLY A 141 12.67 -24.44 11.91
N THR A 142 12.98 -23.22 12.33
CA THR A 142 14.38 -22.80 12.51
C THR A 142 15.07 -23.50 13.69
N TRP A 143 16.40 -23.52 13.63
CA TRP A 143 17.27 -23.92 14.73
C TRP A 143 16.97 -23.14 16.01
N ALA A 144 16.55 -21.87 15.89
CA ALA A 144 16.16 -21.03 17.02
C ALA A 144 14.83 -21.49 17.66
N GLU A 145 13.81 -21.75 16.86
CA GLU A 145 12.49 -22.23 17.32
C GLU A 145 12.55 -23.63 17.92
N SER A 146 13.47 -24.47 17.41
CA SER A 146 13.74 -25.79 17.98
C SER A 146 14.18 -25.74 19.45
N ASN A 147 14.84 -24.64 19.87
CA ASN A 147 15.45 -24.47 21.19
C ASN A 147 16.44 -25.60 21.60
N VAL A 148 17.02 -26.31 20.62
CA VAL A 148 18.02 -27.35 20.87
C VAL A 148 19.43 -26.73 20.92
N PRO A 149 20.27 -27.08 21.92
CA PRO A 149 21.63 -26.54 22.00
C PRO A 149 22.57 -27.20 20.98
N ASN A 150 23.64 -26.48 20.62
CA ASN A 150 24.79 -27.00 19.87
C ASN A 150 24.52 -27.54 18.45
N ILE A 151 23.38 -27.22 17.82
CA ILE A 151 22.97 -27.78 16.50
C ILE A 151 24.03 -27.60 15.41
N GLY A 152 24.78 -26.49 15.39
CA GLY A 152 25.87 -26.31 14.41
C GLY A 152 26.92 -27.45 14.43
N TYR A 153 27.16 -28.09 15.58
CA TYR A 153 28.00 -29.30 15.66
C TYR A 153 27.27 -30.56 15.15
N VAL A 154 25.95 -30.67 15.38
CA VAL A 154 25.11 -31.71 14.79
C VAL A 154 25.18 -31.63 13.26
N THR A 155 25.02 -30.45 12.68
CA THR A 155 25.05 -30.24 11.22
C THR A 155 26.40 -30.58 10.59
N TYR A 156 27.52 -30.37 11.31
CA TYR A 156 28.82 -30.93 10.88
C TYR A 156 28.79 -32.46 10.82
N ILE A 157 28.20 -33.12 11.82
CA ILE A 157 28.09 -34.59 11.87
C ILE A 157 27.24 -35.10 10.70
N LEU A 158 26.07 -34.51 10.45
CA LEU A 158 25.16 -34.90 9.37
C LEU A 158 25.81 -34.79 7.99
N ASN A 159 26.57 -33.71 7.75
CA ASN A 159 27.31 -33.51 6.51
C ASN A 159 28.52 -34.44 6.34
N SER A 160 29.02 -35.05 7.42
CA SER A 160 30.27 -35.83 7.42
C SER A 160 30.08 -37.35 7.52
N TYR A 161 28.98 -37.83 8.10
CA TYR A 161 28.77 -39.24 8.48
C TYR A 161 27.48 -39.82 7.86
N TYR A 162 27.10 -41.04 8.27
CA TYR A 162 25.91 -41.73 7.80
C TYR A 162 24.61 -40.95 8.11
N PRO A 163 23.65 -40.82 7.16
CA PRO A 163 23.57 -41.46 5.83
C PRO A 163 24.16 -40.65 4.66
N THR A 164 24.68 -39.44 4.91
CA THR A 164 25.37 -38.62 3.88
C THR A 164 26.61 -39.32 3.34
N THR A 165 27.38 -39.99 4.20
CA THR A 165 28.57 -40.78 3.83
C THR A 165 28.56 -42.20 4.42
N ASP A 166 29.42 -43.09 3.91
CA ASP A 166 29.66 -44.43 4.47
C ASP A 166 30.43 -44.43 5.82
N GLN A 167 30.64 -43.28 6.46
CA GLN A 167 31.37 -43.19 7.73
C GLN A 167 30.45 -43.31 8.96
N PRO A 168 30.93 -43.88 10.08
CA PRO A 168 32.26 -44.47 10.27
C PRO A 168 32.45 -45.82 9.57
N SER A 169 33.55 -45.95 8.83
CA SER A 169 33.91 -47.17 8.11
C SER A 169 34.18 -48.36 9.05
N GLY A 170 34.01 -49.59 8.54
CA GLY A 170 34.17 -50.84 9.30
C GLY A 170 32.95 -51.23 10.15
N LEU A 171 31.97 -50.35 10.30
CA LEU A 171 30.68 -50.63 10.97
C LEU A 171 29.57 -51.02 9.97
N THR A 172 28.56 -51.73 10.46
CA THR A 172 27.26 -51.93 9.78
C THR A 172 26.41 -50.65 9.79
N ALA A 173 25.42 -50.52 8.88
CA ALA A 173 24.55 -49.35 8.81
C ALA A 173 23.90 -49.01 10.18
N ASN A 174 23.29 -50.00 10.83
CA ASN A 174 22.69 -49.86 12.17
C ASN A 174 23.69 -49.35 13.22
N GLN A 175 24.95 -49.80 13.17
CA GLN A 175 26.00 -49.34 14.08
C GLN A 175 26.51 -47.93 13.75
N ARG A 176 26.53 -47.52 12.47
CA ARG A 176 26.86 -46.14 12.08
C ARG A 176 25.77 -45.18 12.52
N ALA A 177 24.51 -45.48 12.19
CA ALA A 177 23.38 -44.66 12.59
C ALA A 177 23.26 -44.55 14.12
N ALA A 178 23.49 -45.66 14.86
CA ALA A 178 23.55 -45.61 16.33
C ALA A 178 24.73 -44.77 16.86
N ALA A 179 25.89 -44.78 16.20
CA ALA A 179 27.05 -43.98 16.60
C ALA A 179 26.87 -42.49 16.27
N VAL A 180 26.22 -42.17 15.14
CA VAL A 180 25.84 -40.80 14.76
C VAL A 180 24.78 -40.27 15.71
N GLN A 181 23.65 -40.97 15.89
CA GLN A 181 22.58 -40.55 16.79
C GLN A 181 23.07 -40.34 18.23
N ALA A 182 23.97 -41.20 18.73
CA ALA A 182 24.57 -41.03 20.05
C ALA A 182 25.60 -39.88 20.14
N ALA A 183 26.25 -39.52 19.03
CA ALA A 183 27.11 -38.34 18.96
C ALA A 183 26.30 -37.04 18.84
N ILE A 184 25.14 -37.07 18.18
CA ILE A 184 24.16 -35.98 18.16
C ILE A 184 23.66 -35.73 19.59
N TRP A 185 23.16 -36.76 20.26
CA TRP A 185 22.70 -36.64 21.66
C TRP A 185 23.79 -36.26 22.66
N TYR A 186 25.08 -36.41 22.34
CA TYR A 186 26.15 -35.83 23.15
C TYR A 186 26.11 -34.29 23.15
N PHE A 187 25.89 -33.68 21.98
CA PHE A 187 25.83 -32.23 21.84
C PHE A 187 24.49 -31.64 22.31
N THR A 188 23.38 -32.34 22.04
CA THR A 188 22.02 -31.84 22.34
C THR A 188 21.55 -32.16 23.76
N ASP A 189 21.84 -33.37 24.26
CA ASP A 189 21.27 -33.92 25.50
C ASP A 189 22.35 -34.41 26.51
N ASN A 190 23.65 -34.22 26.21
CA ASN A 190 24.79 -34.72 27.00
C ASN A 190 24.74 -36.25 27.25
N TYR A 191 24.29 -37.01 26.25
CA TYR A 191 24.19 -38.47 26.30
C TYR A 191 25.55 -39.18 26.16
N LEU A 192 25.77 -40.22 26.96
CA LEU A 192 27.00 -41.04 26.93
C LEU A 192 26.70 -42.51 26.58
N VAL A 193 27.46 -43.10 25.66
CA VAL A 193 27.33 -44.53 25.30
C VAL A 193 28.09 -45.39 26.32
N SER A 194 27.44 -46.43 26.84
CA SER A 194 28.04 -47.31 27.83
C SER A 194 29.26 -48.07 27.28
N SER A 195 30.24 -48.33 28.15
CA SER A 195 31.41 -49.16 27.86
C SER A 195 31.07 -50.56 27.34
N SER A 196 29.88 -51.09 27.64
CA SER A 196 29.39 -52.36 27.08
C SER A 196 29.18 -52.30 25.56
N SER A 197 28.81 -51.14 25.01
CA SER A 197 28.52 -50.93 23.59
C SER A 197 29.77 -50.49 22.82
N THR A 198 30.89 -51.19 23.05
CA THR A 198 32.28 -50.85 22.67
C THR A 198 32.43 -50.23 21.28
N ALA A 199 31.93 -50.89 20.23
CA ALA A 199 32.07 -50.43 18.84
C ALA A 199 31.33 -49.12 18.56
N VAL A 200 30.12 -48.95 19.12
CA VAL A 200 29.33 -47.72 18.97
C VAL A 200 29.96 -46.59 19.78
N ARG A 201 30.40 -46.86 21.02
CA ARG A 201 31.06 -45.86 21.87
C ARG A 201 32.34 -45.32 21.23
N ALA A 202 33.20 -46.22 20.72
CA ALA A 202 34.46 -45.81 20.07
C ALA A 202 34.20 -44.93 18.84
N ALA A 203 33.15 -45.22 18.08
CA ALA A 203 32.73 -44.43 16.94
C ALA A 203 32.11 -43.08 17.34
N ALA A 204 31.17 -43.06 18.30
CA ALA A 204 30.55 -41.83 18.80
C ALA A 204 31.59 -40.86 19.38
N ALA A 205 32.53 -41.36 20.20
CA ALA A 205 33.62 -40.56 20.74
C ALA A 205 34.52 -39.95 19.64
N ALA A 206 34.78 -40.70 18.56
CA ALA A 206 35.54 -40.20 17.41
C ALA A 206 34.77 -39.14 16.60
N ILE A 207 33.45 -39.32 16.41
CA ILE A 207 32.57 -38.34 15.77
C ILE A 207 32.54 -37.04 16.58
N VAL A 208 32.32 -37.12 17.89
CA VAL A 208 32.34 -35.96 18.81
C VAL A 208 33.69 -35.22 18.74
N THR A 209 34.80 -35.96 18.80
CA THR A 209 36.15 -35.36 18.69
C THR A 209 36.35 -34.65 17.35
N ALA A 210 35.85 -35.22 16.25
CA ALA A 210 35.93 -34.58 14.92
C ALA A 210 35.09 -33.30 14.85
N ALA A 211 33.86 -33.32 15.37
CA ALA A 211 32.98 -32.16 15.43
C ALA A 211 33.58 -31.03 16.29
N GLN A 212 34.17 -31.37 17.44
CA GLN A 212 34.88 -30.42 18.31
C GLN A 212 36.06 -29.73 17.61
N VAL A 213 36.78 -30.45 16.74
CA VAL A 213 37.90 -29.90 15.95
C VAL A 213 37.43 -29.09 14.75
N ALA A 214 36.28 -29.43 14.14
CA ALA A 214 35.70 -28.70 13.02
C ALA A 214 35.03 -27.38 13.45
N GLY A 215 34.39 -27.36 14.62
CA GLY A 215 33.53 -26.27 15.07
C GLY A 215 32.09 -26.39 14.57
N PRO A 216 31.19 -25.49 15.01
CA PRO A 216 29.82 -25.47 14.53
C PRO A 216 29.72 -24.90 13.11
N LEU A 217 28.79 -25.44 12.32
CA LEU A 217 28.34 -24.84 11.06
C LEU A 217 27.18 -23.86 11.30
N GLU A 218 26.92 -23.03 10.29
CA GLU A 218 25.73 -22.18 10.21
C GLU A 218 24.51 -22.99 9.75
N GLU A 219 23.32 -22.43 9.96
CA GLU A 219 22.02 -22.99 9.55
C GLU A 219 21.94 -23.10 8.02
N PRO A 220 21.42 -24.21 7.44
CA PRO A 220 21.20 -24.29 6.01
C PRO A 220 20.17 -23.24 5.56
N PRO A 221 20.14 -22.85 4.27
CA PRO A 221 19.01 -22.13 3.72
C PRO A 221 17.75 -22.98 3.86
N ALA A 222 16.68 -22.38 4.38
CA ALA A 222 15.36 -22.97 4.46
C ALA A 222 14.84 -23.41 3.08
N PRO A 223 13.84 -24.31 3.00
CA PRO A 223 13.29 -24.80 1.74
C PRO A 223 12.80 -23.64 0.83
N ASP A 224 13.26 -23.58 -0.42
CA ASP A 224 12.85 -22.51 -1.34
C ASP A 224 11.47 -22.81 -1.95
N LEU A 225 10.44 -22.51 -1.17
CA LEU A 225 9.08 -22.23 -1.59
C LEU A 225 8.66 -20.90 -0.96
N THR A 226 8.19 -19.96 -1.77
CA THR A 226 7.87 -18.60 -1.34
C THR A 226 6.55 -18.10 -1.93
N ILE A 227 5.89 -17.23 -1.15
CA ILE A 227 4.80 -16.37 -1.63
C ILE A 227 5.23 -14.92 -1.37
N THR A 228 5.15 -14.06 -2.39
CA THR A 228 5.53 -12.64 -2.28
C THR A 228 4.47 -11.74 -2.91
N PRO A 229 3.94 -10.72 -2.20
CA PRO A 229 4.21 -10.38 -0.80
C PRO A 229 3.63 -11.41 0.18
N ALA A 230 4.07 -11.35 1.44
CA ALA A 230 3.49 -12.15 2.52
C ALA A 230 2.10 -11.61 2.98
N THR A 231 1.76 -10.38 2.61
CA THR A 231 0.52 -9.68 2.95
C THR A 231 0.06 -8.81 1.77
N ALA A 232 -1.21 -8.84 1.38
CA ALA A 232 -1.78 -7.79 0.52
C ALA A 232 -3.27 -7.51 0.83
N SER A 233 -3.61 -6.22 0.85
CA SER A 233 -4.92 -5.72 1.28
C SER A 233 -5.74 -5.22 0.07
N ALA A 234 -7.06 -5.45 0.06
CA ALA A 234 -7.95 -4.97 -1.00
C ALA A 234 -9.37 -4.64 -0.49
N PRO A 235 -10.14 -3.79 -1.18
CA PRO A 235 -11.56 -3.63 -0.90
C PRO A 235 -12.34 -4.96 -0.96
N ILE A 236 -13.38 -5.12 -0.14
CA ILE A 236 -14.28 -6.28 -0.21
C ILE A 236 -14.87 -6.37 -1.63
N GLY A 237 -14.72 -7.55 -2.24
CA GLY A 237 -15.15 -7.79 -3.61
C GLY A 237 -14.19 -7.26 -4.70
N ALA A 238 -13.04 -6.70 -4.34
CA ALA A 238 -11.87 -6.54 -5.22
C ALA A 238 -10.88 -7.70 -5.04
N SER A 239 -9.76 -7.67 -5.77
CA SER A 239 -8.75 -8.73 -5.79
C SER A 239 -7.49 -8.32 -5.02
N ALA A 240 -7.11 -9.07 -4.00
CA ALA A 240 -5.83 -8.93 -3.31
C ALA A 240 -4.72 -9.70 -4.05
N GLY A 241 -3.58 -9.07 -4.28
CA GLY A 241 -2.44 -9.63 -5.02
C GLY A 241 -1.74 -8.57 -5.89
N PRO A 242 -0.88 -8.96 -6.85
CA PRO A 242 -0.48 -10.33 -7.15
C PRO A 242 0.34 -10.97 -6.03
N TYR A 243 -0.01 -12.20 -5.69
CA TYR A 243 0.82 -13.11 -4.92
C TYR A 243 1.68 -13.93 -5.88
N ARG A 244 2.97 -13.61 -5.92
CA ARG A 244 4.00 -14.35 -6.66
C ARG A 244 4.30 -15.65 -5.92
N VAL A 245 3.82 -16.78 -6.44
CA VAL A 245 4.10 -18.11 -5.88
C VAL A 245 5.24 -18.76 -6.66
N ALA A 246 6.34 -19.08 -5.98
CA ALA A 246 7.56 -19.61 -6.62
C ALA A 246 8.29 -20.62 -5.72
N ALA A 247 8.93 -21.61 -6.34
CA ALA A 247 9.81 -22.58 -5.68
C ALA A 247 10.99 -22.97 -6.59
N GLU A 248 12.16 -23.22 -6.00
CA GLU A 248 13.31 -23.81 -6.72
C GLU A 248 13.16 -25.34 -6.80
N GLY A 249 13.67 -25.94 -7.90
CA GLY A 249 13.54 -27.38 -8.17
C GLY A 249 12.15 -27.81 -8.67
N ALA A 250 11.09 -27.28 -8.07
CA ALA A 250 9.70 -27.57 -8.45
C ALA A 250 9.31 -26.92 -9.80
N ALA A 251 8.70 -27.71 -10.69
CA ALA A 251 8.05 -27.19 -11.90
C ALA A 251 6.66 -26.61 -11.59
N ASP A 252 5.93 -27.26 -10.69
CA ASP A 252 4.53 -27.00 -10.33
C ASP A 252 4.40 -26.84 -8.81
N VAL A 253 3.52 -25.95 -8.38
CA VAL A 253 3.18 -25.66 -6.98
C VAL A 253 1.67 -25.84 -6.80
N THR A 254 1.24 -26.48 -5.72
CA THR A 254 -0.19 -26.58 -5.36
C THR A 254 -0.55 -25.45 -4.42
N ILE A 255 -1.61 -24.70 -4.73
CA ILE A 255 -2.13 -23.58 -3.94
C ILE A 255 -3.55 -23.85 -3.46
N SER A 256 -3.92 -23.26 -2.33
CA SER A 256 -5.25 -23.35 -1.73
C SER A 256 -5.60 -22.12 -0.89
N ALA A 257 -6.89 -21.90 -0.70
CA ALA A 257 -7.47 -20.84 0.13
C ALA A 257 -8.57 -21.41 1.04
N PRO A 258 -8.95 -20.76 2.14
CA PRO A 258 -10.09 -21.17 2.96
C PRO A 258 -11.44 -21.07 2.23
N GLU A 259 -12.51 -21.62 2.83
CA GLU A 259 -13.87 -21.42 2.33
C GLU A 259 -14.28 -19.93 2.36
N GLY A 260 -15.11 -19.52 1.40
CA GLY A 260 -15.50 -18.11 1.24
C GLY A 260 -14.47 -17.22 0.54
N VAL A 261 -13.39 -17.79 0.00
CA VAL A 261 -12.38 -17.08 -0.77
C VAL A 261 -12.08 -17.80 -2.08
N SER A 262 -12.14 -17.04 -3.18
CA SER A 262 -11.92 -17.53 -4.54
C SER A 262 -10.54 -17.13 -5.06
N LEU A 263 -9.88 -18.07 -5.75
CA LEU A 263 -8.55 -17.90 -6.37
C LEU A 263 -8.67 -17.53 -7.86
N PHE A 264 -7.82 -16.63 -8.35
CA PHE A 264 -7.82 -16.17 -9.74
C PHE A 264 -6.39 -16.07 -10.33
N ALA A 265 -6.31 -16.27 -11.65
CA ALA A 265 -5.09 -16.10 -12.45
C ALA A 265 -4.95 -14.69 -13.06
N ASP A 266 -5.85 -13.76 -12.72
CA ASP A 266 -5.83 -12.37 -13.16
C ASP A 266 -6.44 -11.43 -12.11
N GLU A 267 -5.90 -10.21 -12.03
CA GLU A 267 -6.37 -9.14 -11.13
C GLU A 267 -7.86 -8.80 -11.34
N ALA A 268 -8.36 -8.85 -12.58
CA ALA A 268 -9.76 -8.57 -12.90
C ALA A 268 -10.73 -9.71 -12.50
N ALA A 269 -10.21 -10.80 -11.91
CA ALA A 269 -10.97 -11.95 -11.45
C ALA A 269 -11.88 -12.56 -12.54
N THR A 270 -11.36 -12.71 -13.76
CA THR A 270 -12.08 -13.26 -14.92
C THR A 270 -11.71 -14.72 -15.22
N GLN A 271 -10.57 -15.19 -14.71
CA GLN A 271 -10.01 -16.53 -14.88
C GLN A 271 -9.89 -17.22 -13.52
N PRO A 272 -11.00 -17.80 -13.00
CA PRO A 272 -10.98 -18.51 -11.71
C PRO A 272 -10.11 -19.77 -11.79
N LEU A 273 -9.34 -19.98 -10.73
CA LEU A 273 -8.60 -21.20 -10.47
C LEU A 273 -9.46 -22.18 -9.65
N ALA A 274 -9.05 -23.44 -9.61
CA ALA A 274 -9.64 -24.41 -8.67
C ALA A 274 -9.18 -24.11 -7.23
N ASN A 275 -9.82 -24.74 -6.25
CA ASN A 275 -9.33 -24.74 -4.87
C ASN A 275 -9.40 -26.19 -4.32
N PRO A 276 -8.26 -26.87 -4.09
CA PRO A 276 -6.90 -26.46 -4.47
C PRO A 276 -6.70 -26.39 -5.99
N SER A 277 -5.64 -25.71 -6.44
CA SER A 277 -5.19 -25.68 -7.84
C SER A 277 -3.69 -25.91 -7.93
N THR A 278 -3.23 -26.51 -9.04
CA THR A 278 -1.81 -26.60 -9.38
C THR A 278 -1.47 -25.52 -10.38
N VAL A 279 -0.42 -24.74 -10.11
CA VAL A 279 0.10 -23.66 -10.95
C VAL A 279 1.60 -23.84 -11.17
N ALA A 280 2.16 -23.27 -12.25
CA ALA A 280 3.59 -23.36 -12.49
C ALA A 280 4.39 -22.54 -11.46
N SER A 281 5.61 -22.96 -11.13
CA SER A 281 6.52 -22.16 -10.29
C SER A 281 6.78 -20.79 -10.95
N GLY A 282 6.57 -19.72 -10.19
CA GLY A 282 6.60 -18.36 -10.71
C GLY A 282 5.29 -17.96 -11.41
N THR A 283 4.14 -18.33 -10.84
CA THR A 283 2.81 -17.82 -11.24
C THR A 283 2.38 -16.69 -10.31
N ASP A 284 1.73 -15.67 -10.86
CA ASP A 284 1.05 -14.62 -10.09
C ASP A 284 -0.40 -15.03 -9.88
N VAL A 285 -0.91 -15.00 -8.64
CA VAL A 285 -2.31 -15.32 -8.32
C VAL A 285 -2.95 -14.24 -7.44
N TRP A 286 -4.27 -14.17 -7.49
CA TRP A 286 -5.07 -13.21 -6.72
C TRP A 286 -6.12 -13.91 -5.88
N LEU A 287 -6.40 -13.35 -4.70
CA LEU A 287 -7.47 -13.77 -3.80
C LEU A 287 -8.62 -12.77 -3.86
N ARG A 288 -9.85 -13.25 -3.73
CA ARG A 288 -11.04 -12.41 -3.60
C ARG A 288 -11.97 -12.98 -2.53
N SER A 289 -12.29 -12.17 -1.53
CA SER A 289 -13.36 -12.46 -0.57
C SER A 289 -14.68 -12.59 -1.31
N ASP A 290 -15.40 -13.69 -1.09
CA ASP A 290 -16.83 -13.76 -1.37
C ASP A 290 -17.60 -12.89 -0.35
N PRO A 291 -18.83 -12.43 -0.65
CA PRO A 291 -19.58 -11.56 0.25
C PRO A 291 -19.92 -12.24 1.59
N GLY A 292 -19.29 -11.78 2.68
CA GLY A 292 -19.55 -12.24 4.04
C GLY A 292 -18.48 -13.11 4.68
N ALA A 293 -17.30 -13.28 4.06
CA ALA A 293 -16.10 -13.71 4.81
C ALA A 293 -15.63 -12.57 5.73
N THR A 294 -15.21 -12.91 6.96
CA THR A 294 -14.90 -11.95 8.03
C THR A 294 -13.59 -12.26 8.76
N GLU A 295 -12.72 -13.05 8.15
CA GLU A 295 -11.41 -13.45 8.69
C GLU A 295 -10.31 -12.99 7.72
N GLU A 296 -9.05 -13.04 8.14
CA GLU A 296 -7.87 -12.77 7.30
C GLU A 296 -7.48 -14.07 6.58
N PRO A 297 -7.90 -14.34 5.32
CA PRO A 297 -7.64 -15.61 4.67
C PRO A 297 -6.17 -15.83 4.36
N VAL A 298 -5.68 -17.01 4.73
CA VAL A 298 -4.34 -17.49 4.43
C VAL A 298 -4.34 -18.18 3.06
N LEU A 299 -3.68 -17.59 2.07
CA LEU A 299 -3.21 -18.29 0.87
C LEU A 299 -2.12 -19.27 1.29
N ARG A 300 -2.29 -20.54 0.96
CA ARG A 300 -1.37 -21.63 1.31
C ARG A 300 -0.80 -22.25 0.03
N ALA A 301 0.52 -22.32 -0.08
CA ALA A 301 1.23 -23.00 -1.15
C ALA A 301 1.98 -24.23 -0.61
N ARG A 302 2.11 -25.26 -1.44
CA ARG A 302 2.84 -26.50 -1.15
C ARG A 302 3.51 -27.03 -2.42
N ALA A 303 4.77 -27.40 -2.32
CA ALA A 303 5.55 -27.98 -3.42
C ALA A 303 6.55 -29.00 -2.88
N VAL A 304 6.95 -29.96 -3.71
CA VAL A 304 8.12 -30.81 -3.43
C VAL A 304 9.37 -30.05 -3.86
N VAL A 305 10.33 -29.87 -2.95
CA VAL A 305 11.59 -29.13 -3.18
C VAL A 305 12.79 -29.85 -2.57
N THR A 306 14.00 -29.47 -2.98
CA THR A 306 15.26 -30.01 -2.45
C THR A 306 15.61 -29.42 -1.07
N VAL A 307 15.15 -30.07 -0.01
CA VAL A 307 15.45 -29.70 1.39
C VAL A 307 16.86 -30.14 1.80
N GLN A 308 17.60 -29.28 2.50
CA GLN A 308 19.03 -29.49 2.78
C GLN A 308 19.33 -30.24 4.08
N THR A 309 20.45 -30.98 4.07
CA THR A 309 21.01 -31.64 5.27
C THR A 309 21.15 -30.64 6.42
N GLY A 310 20.52 -30.93 7.57
CA GLY A 310 20.50 -30.01 8.72
C GLY A 310 19.23 -29.18 8.87
N GLU A 311 18.26 -29.28 7.95
CA GLU A 311 16.91 -28.72 8.15
C GLU A 311 16.25 -29.32 9.39
N VAL A 312 15.58 -28.50 10.19
CA VAL A 312 14.92 -28.95 11.42
C VAL A 312 13.41 -29.05 11.20
N TYR A 313 12.82 -30.10 11.76
CA TYR A 313 11.39 -30.39 11.67
C TYR A 313 10.79 -30.43 13.09
N LEU A 314 9.75 -29.63 13.29
CA LEU A 314 9.03 -29.42 14.55
C LEU A 314 7.63 -30.05 14.47
N TYR A 315 7.05 -30.37 15.63
CA TYR A 315 5.73 -30.98 15.73
C TYR A 315 4.64 -29.98 15.33
N ASP A 316 3.75 -30.38 14.42
CA ASP A 316 2.68 -29.53 13.85
C ASP A 316 1.57 -29.14 14.84
N GLY A 317 1.52 -29.74 16.04
CA GLY A 317 0.50 -29.43 17.05
C GLY A 317 -0.88 -30.04 16.80
N GLU A 318 -1.08 -30.76 15.70
CA GLU A 318 -2.41 -31.16 15.19
C GLU A 318 -2.93 -32.46 15.82
N THR A 319 -2.03 -33.31 16.33
CA THR A 319 -2.40 -34.59 16.96
C THR A 319 -3.10 -34.38 18.31
N PRO A 320 -4.41 -34.71 18.46
CA PRO A 320 -5.17 -34.30 19.65
C PRO A 320 -4.68 -34.95 20.95
N GLY A 321 -4.33 -34.12 21.93
CA GLY A 321 -3.87 -34.55 23.25
C GLY A 321 -2.35 -34.75 23.37
N LEU A 322 -1.60 -34.59 22.27
CA LEU A 322 -0.14 -34.46 22.30
C LEU A 322 0.25 -32.97 22.35
N ALA A 323 1.21 -32.61 23.20
CA ALA A 323 1.57 -31.21 23.48
C ALA A 323 3.00 -30.82 23.03
N ASP A 324 3.84 -31.80 22.75
CA ASP A 324 5.20 -31.66 22.19
C ASP A 324 5.60 -33.03 21.61
N ALA A 325 6.46 -33.07 20.60
CA ALA A 325 7.02 -34.31 20.08
C ALA A 325 8.53 -34.17 19.78
N GLN A 326 9.21 -35.31 19.64
CA GLN A 326 10.64 -35.38 19.35
C GLN A 326 11.02 -34.48 18.18
N ARG A 327 11.84 -33.47 18.43
CA ARG A 327 12.40 -32.56 17.42
C ARG A 327 13.30 -33.34 16.48
N LEU A 328 13.18 -33.11 15.18
CA LEU A 328 13.86 -33.87 14.14
C LEU A 328 14.83 -33.00 13.36
N ILE A 329 15.84 -33.63 12.76
CA ILE A 329 16.75 -32.98 11.82
C ILE A 329 17.01 -33.86 10.59
N LEU A 330 17.01 -33.26 9.41
CA LEU A 330 17.19 -33.96 8.14
C LEU A 330 18.61 -34.50 8.01
N ALA A 331 18.73 -35.83 8.06
CA ALA A 331 20.03 -36.49 8.14
C ALA A 331 20.84 -36.42 6.84
N LYS A 332 20.18 -36.08 5.72
CA LYS A 332 20.75 -35.96 4.37
C LYS A 332 19.75 -35.25 3.43
N THR A 333 20.25 -34.35 2.59
CA THR A 333 19.51 -33.61 1.56
C THR A 333 18.59 -34.54 0.75
N ALA A 334 17.31 -34.17 0.65
CA ALA A 334 16.23 -34.98 0.09
C ALA A 334 15.16 -34.11 -0.58
N GLU A 335 14.34 -34.73 -1.44
CA GLU A 335 13.12 -34.09 -1.97
C GLU A 335 11.97 -34.34 -0.98
N LEU A 336 11.37 -33.26 -0.45
CA LEU A 336 10.28 -33.28 0.52
C LEU A 336 9.31 -32.14 0.23
N ASP A 337 8.09 -32.21 0.77
CA ASP A 337 7.17 -31.08 0.80
C ASP A 337 7.82 -29.91 1.55
N ALA A 338 7.70 -28.72 0.99
CA ALA A 338 7.74 -27.45 1.70
C ALA A 338 6.37 -26.78 1.61
N THR A 339 6.09 -25.89 2.57
CA THR A 339 4.90 -25.05 2.62
C THR A 339 5.27 -23.56 2.71
N ALA A 340 4.37 -22.71 2.25
CA ALA A 340 4.48 -21.27 2.42
C ALA A 340 3.10 -20.63 2.53
N GLN A 341 3.03 -19.49 3.21
CA GLN A 341 1.80 -18.77 3.49
C GLN A 341 1.90 -17.28 3.10
N ALA A 342 0.75 -16.70 2.78
CA ALA A 342 0.53 -15.26 2.74
C ALA A 342 -0.90 -14.94 3.18
N THR A 343 -1.13 -13.81 3.84
CA THR A 343 -2.48 -13.36 4.24
C THR A 343 -3.02 -12.31 3.29
N ALA A 344 -4.33 -12.35 3.02
CA ALA A 344 -5.03 -11.25 2.39
C ALA A 344 -5.93 -10.53 3.41
N GLU A 345 -5.96 -9.20 3.35
CA GLU A 345 -6.85 -8.37 4.17
C GLU A 345 -7.96 -7.80 3.28
N PHE A 346 -9.22 -7.89 3.72
CA PHE A 346 -10.36 -7.32 2.98
C PHE A 346 -11.10 -6.27 3.80
N PHE A 347 -11.18 -5.05 3.29
CA PHE A 347 -11.78 -3.90 3.99
C PHE A 347 -13.03 -3.35 3.29
N ALA A 348 -13.99 -2.86 4.08
CA ALA A 348 -15.15 -2.14 3.56
C ALA A 348 -14.74 -0.78 2.99
N VAL A 349 -15.43 -0.32 1.95
CA VAL A 349 -15.19 0.99 1.32
C VAL A 349 -16.50 1.76 1.15
N GLY A 350 -16.43 3.07 1.35
CA GLY A 350 -17.51 4.02 1.07
C GLY A 350 -17.12 5.02 -0.02
N GLU A 351 -17.90 6.10 -0.11
CA GLU A 351 -17.60 7.26 -0.97
C GLU A 351 -17.70 8.57 -0.20
N LEU A 352 -16.94 9.59 -0.63
CA LEU A 352 -17.06 10.97 -0.16
C LEU A 352 -17.71 11.83 -1.25
N THR A 353 -18.83 12.47 -0.95
CA THR A 353 -19.45 13.49 -1.83
C THR A 353 -19.20 14.89 -1.27
N VAL A 354 -18.36 15.66 -1.96
CA VAL A 354 -18.07 17.07 -1.64
C VAL A 354 -18.94 17.97 -2.53
N THR A 355 -19.82 18.74 -1.92
CA THR A 355 -20.50 19.86 -2.59
C THR A 355 -19.67 21.14 -2.41
N LYS A 356 -19.48 21.89 -3.50
CA LYS A 356 -18.81 23.19 -3.49
C LYS A 356 -19.81 24.28 -3.84
N SER A 357 -20.10 25.18 -2.90
CA SER A 357 -21.07 26.27 -3.09
C SER A 357 -20.44 27.66 -2.99
N PHE A 358 -21.18 28.66 -3.48
CA PHE A 358 -20.76 30.05 -3.55
C PHE A 358 -21.85 30.97 -3.01
N VAL A 359 -21.47 31.91 -2.15
CA VAL A 359 -22.33 32.95 -1.57
C VAL A 359 -21.63 34.31 -1.63
N GLY A 360 -22.33 35.40 -1.33
CA GLY A 360 -21.79 36.76 -1.38
C GLY A 360 -22.14 37.52 -2.66
N ALA A 361 -21.88 38.83 -2.70
CA ALA A 361 -22.37 39.71 -3.77
C ALA A 361 -21.69 39.49 -5.13
N ALA A 362 -20.52 38.85 -5.16
CA ALA A 362 -19.75 38.55 -6.37
C ALA A 362 -19.76 37.05 -6.75
N ALA A 363 -20.63 36.23 -6.15
CA ALA A 363 -20.74 34.82 -6.48
C ALA A 363 -21.01 34.62 -7.99
N GLY A 364 -20.14 33.84 -8.65
CA GLY A 364 -20.11 33.71 -10.11
C GLY A 364 -19.17 34.67 -10.84
N GLN A 365 -18.31 35.41 -10.13
CA GLN A 365 -17.23 36.24 -10.70
C GLN A 365 -15.82 35.74 -10.31
N GLN A 366 -15.72 34.63 -9.57
CA GLN A 366 -14.46 33.98 -9.23
C GLN A 366 -13.86 33.22 -10.42
N ALA A 367 -12.53 33.15 -10.48
CA ALA A 367 -11.79 32.30 -11.41
C ALA A 367 -11.88 30.81 -11.02
N ALA A 368 -11.19 29.94 -11.77
CA ALA A 368 -11.15 28.52 -11.46
C ALA A 368 -10.43 28.26 -10.12
N GLY A 369 -10.95 27.31 -9.35
CA GLY A 369 -10.36 26.83 -8.10
C GLY A 369 -9.91 25.38 -8.18
N ARG A 370 -9.34 24.86 -7.10
CA ARG A 370 -8.98 23.44 -6.93
C ARG A 370 -9.21 23.04 -5.48
N LEU A 371 -10.01 21.99 -5.29
CA LEU A 371 -10.10 21.25 -4.04
C LEU A 371 -9.07 20.11 -4.06
N GLU A 372 -8.46 19.83 -2.91
CA GLU A 372 -7.53 18.73 -2.69
C GLU A 372 -7.99 17.96 -1.44
N VAL A 373 -8.22 16.66 -1.60
CA VAL A 373 -8.78 15.72 -0.62
C VAL A 373 -7.70 14.73 -0.21
N ASP A 374 -7.43 14.61 1.09
CA ASP A 374 -6.53 13.60 1.65
C ASP A 374 -7.30 12.71 2.64
N CYS A 375 -7.44 11.43 2.31
CA CYS A 375 -8.06 10.41 3.16
C CYS A 375 -7.03 9.40 3.73
N GLY A 376 -5.73 9.69 3.62
CA GLY A 376 -4.64 8.81 4.00
C GLY A 376 -3.92 8.15 2.82
N GLU A 377 -2.97 7.26 3.14
CA GLU A 377 -2.05 6.67 2.16
C GLU A 377 -2.79 5.94 1.02
N GLY A 378 -2.56 6.37 -0.22
CA GLY A 378 -3.22 5.84 -1.43
C GLY A 378 -4.53 6.53 -1.80
N TYR A 379 -5.10 7.38 -0.93
CA TYR A 379 -6.44 7.96 -1.09
C TYR A 379 -6.43 9.50 -1.13
N THR A 380 -5.62 10.06 -2.03
CA THR A 380 -5.54 11.50 -2.31
C THR A 380 -6.23 11.84 -3.64
N PHE A 381 -7.11 12.84 -3.67
CA PHE A 381 -7.90 13.21 -4.85
C PHE A 381 -7.90 14.73 -5.11
N ASP A 382 -8.03 15.11 -6.38
CA ASP A 382 -8.19 16.50 -6.81
C ASP A 382 -9.54 16.72 -7.49
N ALA A 383 -10.09 17.93 -7.33
CA ALA A 383 -11.23 18.40 -8.10
C ALA A 383 -11.04 19.85 -8.57
N ASP A 384 -11.01 20.04 -9.90
CA ASP A 384 -11.04 21.37 -10.52
C ASP A 384 -12.42 22.00 -10.35
N VAL A 385 -12.45 23.19 -9.74
CA VAL A 385 -13.66 23.97 -9.51
C VAL A 385 -13.83 24.97 -10.66
N VAL A 386 -14.93 24.84 -11.40
CA VAL A 386 -15.20 25.66 -12.60
C VAL A 386 -15.41 27.13 -12.22
N ALA A 387 -14.82 28.02 -13.03
CA ALA A 387 -14.89 29.47 -12.92
C ALA A 387 -16.29 30.04 -13.27
N GLU A 388 -16.50 31.33 -13.00
CA GLU A 388 -17.60 32.14 -13.55
C GLU A 388 -19.02 31.56 -13.33
N THR A 389 -19.22 30.80 -12.25
CA THR A 389 -20.53 30.21 -11.87
C THR A 389 -20.88 30.44 -10.40
N GLY A 390 -22.14 30.81 -10.15
CA GLY A 390 -22.72 30.85 -8.80
C GLY A 390 -23.45 29.55 -8.43
N GLU A 391 -23.50 28.57 -9.34
CA GLU A 391 -24.16 27.29 -9.10
C GLU A 391 -23.24 26.34 -8.31
N ALA A 392 -23.83 25.57 -7.40
CA ALA A 392 -23.09 24.59 -6.60
C ALA A 392 -22.60 23.42 -7.47
N GLN A 393 -21.33 23.07 -7.33
CA GLN A 393 -20.67 21.96 -8.00
C GLN A 393 -20.64 20.76 -7.04
N THR A 394 -20.55 19.52 -7.53
CA THR A 394 -20.53 18.32 -6.67
C THR A 394 -19.59 17.28 -7.25
N PHE A 395 -18.73 16.75 -6.39
CA PHE A 395 -17.67 15.80 -6.72
C PHE A 395 -17.82 14.58 -5.81
N THR A 396 -17.73 13.37 -6.37
CA THR A 396 -17.83 12.11 -5.61
C THR A 396 -16.56 11.29 -5.79
N PHE A 397 -15.97 10.86 -4.67
CA PHE A 397 -14.72 10.10 -4.59
C PHE A 397 -15.01 8.73 -3.97
N PRO A 398 -15.17 7.66 -4.79
CA PRO A 398 -15.53 6.33 -4.30
C PRO A 398 -14.32 5.46 -3.95
N GLY A 399 -14.55 4.41 -3.16
CA GLY A 399 -13.55 3.36 -2.88
C GLY A 399 -12.63 3.66 -1.70
N ILE A 400 -12.98 4.65 -0.88
CA ILE A 400 -12.20 5.08 0.30
C ILE A 400 -12.50 4.12 1.47
N PRO A 401 -11.53 3.67 2.28
CA PRO A 401 -11.77 2.75 3.38
C PRO A 401 -12.78 3.29 4.42
N VAL A 402 -13.68 2.45 4.88
CA VAL A 402 -14.61 2.80 5.98
C VAL A 402 -13.81 3.04 7.26
N GLY A 403 -14.13 4.13 7.96
CA GLY A 403 -13.39 4.63 9.11
C GLY A 403 -12.22 5.56 8.77
N ALA A 404 -11.87 5.75 7.48
CA ALA A 404 -10.92 6.77 7.07
C ALA A 404 -11.44 8.18 7.41
N VAL A 405 -10.52 9.08 7.75
CA VAL A 405 -10.79 10.52 7.96
C VAL A 405 -10.24 11.26 6.75
N CYS A 406 -11.13 11.87 5.98
CA CYS A 406 -10.81 12.69 4.82
C CYS A 406 -10.78 14.16 5.20
N THR A 407 -9.63 14.82 5.10
CA THR A 407 -9.51 16.27 5.14
C THR A 407 -9.66 16.84 3.73
N VAL A 408 -10.58 17.79 3.56
CA VAL A 408 -10.79 18.51 2.29
C VAL A 408 -10.26 19.93 2.42
N THR A 409 -9.37 20.31 1.52
CA THR A 409 -8.69 21.60 1.47
C THR A 409 -8.98 22.33 0.16
N GLU A 410 -8.79 23.66 0.14
CA GLU A 410 -8.94 24.47 -1.07
C GLU A 410 -7.68 25.32 -1.32
N PRO A 411 -6.60 24.73 -1.85
CA PRO A 411 -5.35 25.45 -2.14
C PRO A 411 -5.49 26.52 -3.23
N VAL A 412 -6.57 26.53 -4.02
CA VAL A 412 -6.88 27.60 -4.99
C VAL A 412 -8.37 27.93 -4.91
N THR A 413 -8.70 29.13 -4.44
CA THR A 413 -10.10 29.58 -4.17
C THR A 413 -10.78 30.27 -5.36
N GLY A 414 -10.06 30.53 -6.45
CA GLY A 414 -10.55 31.36 -7.57
C GLY A 414 -10.49 32.87 -7.33
N GLU A 415 -9.77 33.33 -6.31
CA GLU A 415 -9.56 34.77 -6.02
C GLU A 415 -8.89 35.53 -7.19
N THR A 416 -9.33 36.77 -7.46
CA THR A 416 -8.91 37.57 -8.63
C THR A 416 -8.50 39.01 -8.27
N ALA A 417 -8.15 39.85 -9.24
CA ALA A 417 -7.95 41.28 -8.98
C ALA A 417 -9.25 42.00 -8.54
N ALA A 418 -10.39 41.60 -9.11
CA ALA A 418 -11.70 42.23 -8.88
C ALA A 418 -12.48 41.63 -7.69
N VAL A 419 -12.16 40.40 -7.30
CA VAL A 419 -12.94 39.59 -6.35
C VAL A 419 -12.03 39.01 -5.27
N VAL A 420 -12.46 39.07 -4.01
CA VAL A 420 -11.86 38.35 -2.88
C VAL A 420 -12.68 37.11 -2.57
N VAL A 421 -12.03 35.99 -2.22
CA VAL A 421 -12.71 34.73 -1.91
C VAL A 421 -12.21 34.15 -0.60
N THR A 422 -13.11 34.05 0.37
CA THR A 422 -12.86 33.35 1.64
C THR A 422 -13.58 32.01 1.65
N SER A 423 -12.82 30.93 1.87
CA SER A 423 -13.32 29.56 2.02
C SER A 423 -13.50 29.20 3.50
N ASP A 424 -14.41 28.27 3.78
CA ASP A 424 -14.54 27.61 5.09
C ASP A 424 -13.68 26.33 5.22
N ALA A 425 -12.94 25.96 4.18
CA ALA A 425 -11.94 24.90 4.24
C ALA A 425 -10.76 25.26 5.17
N PRO A 426 -10.12 24.27 5.84
CA PRO A 426 -10.34 22.83 5.71
C PRO A 426 -11.54 22.30 6.51
N GLN A 427 -12.14 21.23 6.01
CA GLN A 427 -13.16 20.44 6.72
C GLN A 427 -12.82 18.95 6.71
N ASP A 428 -13.17 18.23 7.78
CA ASP A 428 -12.94 16.80 7.92
C ASP A 428 -14.24 15.98 7.81
N ALA A 429 -14.19 14.83 7.15
CA ALA A 429 -15.27 13.85 7.03
C ALA A 429 -14.79 12.46 7.45
N VAL A 430 -15.63 11.67 8.13
CA VAL A 430 -15.34 10.26 8.43
C VAL A 430 -16.17 9.37 7.52
N ILE A 431 -15.52 8.48 6.77
CA ILE A 431 -16.22 7.57 5.83
C ILE A 431 -16.95 6.47 6.60
N THR A 432 -18.22 6.25 6.28
CA THR A 432 -19.05 5.16 6.81
C THR A 432 -19.45 4.19 5.69
N ASP A 433 -20.13 3.09 6.03
CA ASP A 433 -20.70 2.17 5.02
C ASP A 433 -21.75 2.85 4.12
N ASP A 434 -22.43 3.88 4.62
CA ASP A 434 -23.34 4.77 3.85
C ASP A 434 -22.57 5.91 3.13
N GLY A 435 -21.24 5.90 3.14
CA GLY A 435 -20.36 6.97 2.65
C GLY A 435 -20.23 8.14 3.64
N ALA A 436 -19.90 9.32 3.10
CA ALA A 436 -19.92 10.61 3.81
C ALA A 436 -20.19 11.77 2.82
N SER A 437 -20.67 12.91 3.32
CA SER A 437 -20.80 14.12 2.50
C SER A 437 -20.58 15.39 3.32
N ILE A 438 -19.98 16.39 2.68
CA ILE A 438 -19.70 17.72 3.24
C ILE A 438 -19.97 18.82 2.20
N GLU A 439 -20.15 20.05 2.67
CA GLU A 439 -20.27 21.24 1.83
C GLU A 439 -19.15 22.24 2.18
N ILE A 440 -18.32 22.58 1.19
CA ILE A 440 -17.32 23.67 1.30
C ILE A 440 -17.94 24.94 0.73
N VAL A 441 -18.05 26.01 1.51
CA VAL A 441 -18.68 27.27 1.10
C VAL A 441 -17.63 28.34 0.82
N ASN A 442 -17.60 28.89 -0.40
CA ASN A 442 -16.88 30.13 -0.69
C ASN A 442 -17.79 31.34 -0.51
N THR A 443 -17.38 32.29 0.33
CA THR A 443 -17.92 33.65 0.31
C THR A 443 -17.10 34.50 -0.65
N VAL A 444 -17.77 35.04 -1.66
CA VAL A 444 -17.21 35.66 -2.87
C VAL A 444 -17.71 37.11 -2.93
N GLU A 445 -16.81 38.07 -2.69
CA GLU A 445 -17.17 39.49 -2.59
C GLU A 445 -16.33 40.35 -3.55
N PHE A 446 -16.92 41.46 -4.02
CA PHE A 446 -16.17 42.44 -4.81
C PHE A 446 -15.13 43.14 -3.95
N ARG A 447 -13.90 43.27 -4.45
CA ARG A 447 -12.90 44.11 -3.78
C ARG A 447 -13.31 45.58 -3.88
N PRO A 448 -13.17 46.37 -2.80
CA PRO A 448 -13.25 47.83 -2.89
C PRO A 448 -12.34 48.38 -3.99
N GLY A 449 -12.76 49.47 -4.62
CA GLY A 449 -11.94 50.24 -5.56
C GLY A 449 -11.51 51.58 -4.96
N SER A 450 -10.87 52.40 -5.78
CA SER A 450 -10.40 53.74 -5.41
C SER A 450 -10.90 54.79 -6.41
N LEU A 451 -11.13 56.02 -5.94
CA LEU A 451 -11.35 57.20 -6.79
C LEU A 451 -10.16 58.14 -6.70
N VAL A 452 -9.60 58.55 -7.85
CA VAL A 452 -8.67 59.68 -7.94
C VAL A 452 -9.35 60.82 -8.67
N VAL A 453 -9.67 61.89 -7.93
CA VAL A 453 -10.21 63.14 -8.49
C VAL A 453 -9.04 64.04 -8.87
N LYS A 454 -8.89 64.31 -10.17
CA LYS A 454 -7.88 65.22 -10.73
C LYS A 454 -8.54 66.52 -11.16
N LYS A 455 -8.05 67.64 -10.62
CA LYS A 455 -8.33 68.98 -11.14
C LYS A 455 -7.21 69.43 -12.05
N VAL A 456 -7.51 69.62 -13.33
CA VAL A 456 -6.61 70.25 -14.31
C VAL A 456 -6.91 71.74 -14.37
N ILE A 457 -5.87 72.57 -14.30
CA ILE A 457 -5.96 74.01 -14.56
C ILE A 457 -5.04 74.34 -15.74
N ASP A 458 -5.61 74.87 -16.83
CA ASP A 458 -4.87 75.35 -18.00
C ASP A 458 -5.39 76.74 -18.47
N GLY A 459 -5.00 77.15 -19.67
CA GLY A 459 -5.34 78.46 -20.23
C GLY A 459 -4.30 79.55 -19.95
N SER A 460 -4.41 80.65 -20.69
CA SER A 460 -3.39 81.71 -20.74
C SER A 460 -3.34 82.62 -19.49
N ALA A 461 -4.31 82.50 -18.58
CA ALA A 461 -4.38 83.22 -17.31
C ALA A 461 -4.46 82.30 -16.08
N ALA A 462 -4.11 81.02 -16.21
CA ALA A 462 -3.94 80.11 -15.08
C ALA A 462 -2.93 80.67 -14.05
N GLY A 463 -3.26 80.57 -12.77
CA GLY A 463 -2.58 81.28 -11.68
C GLY A 463 -3.17 82.65 -11.34
N LEU A 464 -4.26 83.07 -12.00
CA LEU A 464 -4.99 84.32 -11.70
C LEU A 464 -6.48 84.09 -11.34
N GLN A 465 -6.95 82.85 -11.35
CA GLN A 465 -8.27 82.47 -10.88
C GLN A 465 -8.40 82.53 -9.34
N GLY A 466 -9.63 82.71 -8.87
CA GLY A 466 -10.00 82.60 -7.46
C GLY A 466 -9.89 81.19 -6.90
N GLU A 467 -10.44 80.98 -5.72
CA GLU A 467 -10.53 79.64 -5.13
C GLU A 467 -11.45 78.75 -5.97
N ILE A 468 -11.09 77.48 -6.07
CA ILE A 468 -11.87 76.43 -6.74
C ILE A 468 -12.28 75.41 -5.69
N VAL A 469 -13.56 75.03 -5.69
CA VAL A 469 -14.11 73.99 -4.82
C VAL A 469 -14.76 72.93 -5.69
N LEU A 470 -14.35 71.68 -5.51
CA LEU A 470 -15.01 70.51 -6.07
C LEU A 470 -15.76 69.75 -4.97
N ASP A 471 -17.03 69.47 -5.18
CA ASP A 471 -17.81 68.55 -4.34
C ASP A 471 -17.71 67.14 -4.92
N VAL A 472 -17.41 66.15 -4.08
CA VAL A 472 -17.27 64.72 -4.44
C VAL A 472 -18.31 63.93 -3.65
N ASP A 473 -19.32 63.39 -4.33
CA ASP A 473 -20.43 62.63 -3.75
C ASP A 473 -20.51 61.23 -4.38
N CYS A 474 -20.17 60.21 -3.59
CA CYS A 474 -20.33 58.78 -3.91
C CYS A 474 -21.51 58.17 -3.12
N GLY A 475 -22.54 58.97 -2.84
CA GLY A 475 -23.65 58.61 -1.97
C GLY A 475 -23.19 58.35 -0.53
N PRO A 476 -23.69 57.31 0.15
CA PRO A 476 -23.36 57.06 1.56
C PRO A 476 -21.89 56.67 1.81
N SER A 477 -21.14 56.34 0.76
CA SER A 477 -19.75 55.85 0.86
C SER A 477 -18.74 56.97 1.09
N LEU A 478 -18.94 58.14 0.48
CA LEU A 478 -18.04 59.29 0.55
C LEU A 478 -18.81 60.57 0.17
N GLN A 479 -18.78 61.58 1.03
CA GLN A 479 -19.22 62.95 0.70
C GLN A 479 -18.18 63.94 1.26
N THR A 480 -17.49 64.66 0.37
CA THR A 480 -16.35 65.51 0.74
C THR A 480 -16.10 66.64 -0.28
N THR A 481 -15.28 67.62 0.08
CA THR A 481 -14.92 68.77 -0.76
C THR A 481 -13.41 68.83 -0.99
N VAL A 482 -12.96 69.03 -2.24
CA VAL A 482 -11.56 69.33 -2.59
C VAL A 482 -11.44 70.83 -2.88
N VAL A 483 -10.60 71.53 -2.12
CA VAL A 483 -10.36 72.97 -2.32
C VAL A 483 -8.99 73.17 -2.98
N ILE A 484 -8.97 73.82 -4.14
CA ILE A 484 -7.74 74.26 -4.81
C ILE A 484 -7.57 75.77 -4.58
N PRO A 485 -6.53 76.23 -3.85
CA PRO A 485 -6.39 77.63 -3.46
C PRO A 485 -6.35 78.63 -4.63
N ALA A 486 -6.83 79.85 -4.36
CA ALA A 486 -6.75 80.96 -5.30
C ALA A 486 -5.31 81.22 -5.78
N GLY A 487 -5.14 81.48 -7.08
CA GLY A 487 -3.83 81.68 -7.71
C GLY A 487 -2.98 80.42 -7.90
N SER A 488 -3.54 79.22 -7.69
CA SER A 488 -2.86 77.95 -8.03
C SER A 488 -2.41 77.94 -9.50
N PRO A 489 -1.14 77.60 -9.80
CA PRO A 489 -0.61 77.64 -11.17
C PRO A 489 -1.24 76.57 -12.09
N ALA A 490 -0.99 76.69 -13.40
CA ALA A 490 -1.35 75.64 -14.36
C ALA A 490 -0.71 74.29 -13.99
N GLY A 491 -1.48 73.21 -14.11
CA GLY A 491 -1.06 71.86 -13.74
C GLY A 491 -2.20 70.97 -13.27
N GLU A 492 -1.85 69.79 -12.76
CA GLU A 492 -2.78 68.80 -12.19
C GLU A 492 -2.70 68.78 -10.67
N TYR A 493 -3.87 68.71 -10.01
CA TYR A 493 -4.02 68.56 -8.57
C TYR A 493 -4.88 67.33 -8.29
N ALA A 494 -4.35 66.35 -7.57
CA ALA A 494 -5.03 65.06 -7.34
C ALA A 494 -5.42 64.88 -5.87
N ALA A 495 -6.61 64.33 -5.63
CA ALA A 495 -7.06 63.78 -4.36
C ALA A 495 -7.47 62.32 -4.56
N GLU A 496 -7.01 61.42 -3.67
CA GLU A 496 -7.26 59.98 -3.74
C GLU A 496 -8.14 59.52 -2.58
N TYR A 497 -9.11 58.66 -2.89
CA TYR A 497 -10.08 58.08 -1.97
C TYR A 497 -10.10 56.55 -2.17
N PRO A 498 -9.34 55.79 -1.36
CA PRO A 498 -9.32 54.33 -1.41
C PRO A 498 -10.53 53.72 -0.69
N ASP A 499 -10.64 52.40 -0.76
CA ASP A 499 -11.59 51.56 -0.02
C ASP A 499 -13.08 51.89 -0.28
N LEU A 500 -13.40 52.43 -1.45
CA LEU A 500 -14.77 52.72 -1.88
C LEU A 500 -15.47 51.43 -2.34
N PRO A 501 -16.75 51.19 -1.98
CA PRO A 501 -17.49 50.03 -2.44
C PRO A 501 -17.55 49.95 -3.97
N ALA A 502 -17.26 48.77 -4.52
CA ALA A 502 -17.37 48.51 -5.95
C ALA A 502 -18.81 48.73 -6.44
N GLY A 503 -18.95 49.29 -7.65
CA GLY A 503 -20.23 49.67 -8.22
C GLY A 503 -20.84 50.96 -7.61
N ALA A 504 -20.14 51.66 -6.72
CA ALA A 504 -20.56 53.00 -6.30
C ALA A 504 -20.46 53.99 -7.48
N GLU A 505 -21.53 54.74 -7.73
CA GLU A 505 -21.51 55.87 -8.64
C GLU A 505 -21.10 57.13 -7.87
N CYS A 506 -20.01 57.76 -8.31
CA CYS A 506 -19.50 59.01 -7.78
C CYS A 506 -19.75 60.15 -8.78
N THR A 507 -20.38 61.23 -8.32
CA THR A 507 -20.49 62.49 -9.08
C THR A 507 -19.56 63.54 -8.48
N ILE A 508 -18.73 64.15 -9.33
CA ILE A 508 -17.87 65.28 -9.00
C ILE A 508 -18.49 66.52 -9.63
N THR A 509 -18.76 67.56 -8.84
CA THR A 509 -19.26 68.86 -9.32
C THR A 509 -18.34 69.99 -8.87
N GLU A 510 -18.48 71.15 -9.51
CA GLU A 510 -17.67 72.34 -9.23
C GLU A 510 -18.59 73.53 -8.89
N PRO A 511 -19.01 73.68 -7.62
CA PRO A 511 -19.80 74.83 -7.18
C PRO A 511 -19.06 76.17 -7.31
N GLU A 512 -17.72 76.18 -7.14
CA GLU A 512 -16.88 77.37 -7.28
C GLU A 512 -15.70 77.07 -8.23
N ASP A 513 -15.60 77.81 -9.34
CA ASP A 513 -14.63 77.58 -10.43
C ASP A 513 -13.49 78.61 -10.50
N GLY A 514 -13.43 79.54 -9.53
CA GLY A 514 -12.46 80.63 -9.50
C GLY A 514 -12.70 81.75 -10.52
N ARG A 515 -13.83 81.81 -11.23
CA ARG A 515 -14.13 82.94 -12.16
C ARG A 515 -14.11 84.29 -11.44
N SER A 516 -13.60 85.34 -12.10
CA SER A 516 -13.46 86.66 -11.48
C SER A 516 -13.64 87.82 -12.46
N SER A 517 -13.48 89.07 -12.00
CA SER A 517 -13.43 90.23 -12.88
C SER A 517 -12.13 90.34 -13.71
N LEU A 518 -11.18 89.43 -13.50
CA LEU A 518 -9.88 89.39 -14.20
C LEU A 518 -9.77 88.20 -15.16
N VAL A 519 -10.40 87.07 -14.83
CA VAL A 519 -10.38 85.84 -15.65
C VAL A 519 -11.77 85.26 -15.88
N LEU A 520 -11.98 84.81 -17.12
CA LEU A 520 -13.02 83.87 -17.51
C LEU A 520 -12.53 82.45 -17.22
N VAL A 521 -13.46 81.55 -16.90
CA VAL A 521 -13.19 80.13 -16.70
C VAL A 521 -14.21 79.34 -17.50
N GLU A 522 -13.74 78.42 -18.33
CA GLU A 522 -14.55 77.36 -18.94
C GLU A 522 -14.28 76.06 -18.19
N THR A 523 -15.33 75.47 -17.63
CA THR A 523 -15.27 74.23 -16.84
C THR A 523 -15.71 73.04 -17.69
N SER A 524 -15.13 71.86 -17.48
CA SER A 524 -15.55 70.61 -18.14
C SER A 524 -16.98 70.15 -17.78
N GLY A 525 -17.60 70.76 -16.78
CA GLY A 525 -18.88 70.34 -16.20
C GLY A 525 -18.74 69.15 -15.25
N PRO A 526 -19.87 68.65 -14.70
CA PRO A 526 -19.88 67.51 -13.79
C PRO A 526 -19.31 66.23 -14.41
N VAL A 527 -18.56 65.48 -13.61
CA VAL A 527 -17.96 64.20 -14.02
C VAL A 527 -18.56 63.08 -13.18
N ASN A 528 -19.03 62.02 -13.85
CA ASN A 528 -19.46 60.80 -13.17
C ASN A 528 -18.38 59.72 -13.33
N ALA A 529 -18.11 58.99 -12.25
CA ALA A 529 -17.15 57.89 -12.18
C ALA A 529 -17.80 56.69 -11.48
N LEU A 530 -17.69 55.50 -12.09
CA LEU A 530 -18.08 54.24 -11.47
C LEU A 530 -16.85 53.65 -10.76
N ILE A 531 -16.98 53.19 -9.52
CA ILE A 531 -15.90 52.52 -8.80
C ILE A 531 -15.78 51.07 -9.29
N GLU A 532 -14.75 50.79 -10.08
CA GLU A 532 -14.47 49.45 -10.60
C GLU A 532 -13.86 48.55 -9.50
N PRO A 533 -14.27 47.27 -9.38
CA PRO A 533 -13.81 46.39 -8.30
C PRO A 533 -12.28 46.21 -8.29
N GLY A 534 -11.64 46.44 -7.16
CA GLY A 534 -10.19 46.26 -6.98
C GLY A 534 -9.30 47.16 -7.84
N SER A 535 -9.86 48.25 -8.40
CA SER A 535 -9.19 49.13 -9.37
C SER A 535 -9.35 50.61 -8.99
N THR A 536 -8.50 51.47 -9.57
CA THR A 536 -8.57 52.92 -9.39
C THR A 536 -9.26 53.58 -10.58
N THR A 537 -10.42 54.18 -10.35
CA THR A 537 -11.11 55.03 -11.34
C THR A 537 -10.60 56.47 -11.23
N GLU A 538 -10.27 57.10 -12.36
CA GLU A 538 -9.90 58.53 -12.41
C GLU A 538 -11.07 59.40 -12.86
N ALA A 539 -11.33 60.49 -12.13
CA ALA A 539 -12.30 61.53 -12.50
C ALA A 539 -11.56 62.85 -12.77
N VAL A 540 -11.54 63.31 -14.02
CA VAL A 540 -10.77 64.48 -14.45
C VAL A 540 -11.69 65.66 -14.71
N VAL A 541 -11.60 66.71 -13.88
CA VAL A 541 -12.32 67.98 -14.06
C VAL A 541 -11.32 69.04 -14.54
N THR A 542 -11.62 69.75 -15.64
CA THR A 542 -10.70 70.71 -16.25
C THR A 542 -11.26 72.12 -16.22
N ASN A 543 -10.42 73.10 -15.85
CA ASN A 543 -10.69 74.53 -16.04
C ASN A 543 -9.69 75.15 -17.02
N THR A 544 -10.20 75.74 -18.09
CA THR A 544 -9.43 76.63 -18.97
C THR A 544 -9.64 78.07 -18.54
N VAL A 545 -8.57 78.74 -18.13
CA VAL A 545 -8.57 80.08 -17.54
C VAL A 545 -8.02 81.10 -18.52
N GLU A 546 -8.86 82.02 -18.98
CA GLU A 546 -8.50 83.07 -19.95
C GLU A 546 -8.68 84.49 -19.39
N PRO A 547 -7.87 85.48 -19.81
CA PRO A 547 -8.00 86.85 -19.34
C PRO A 547 -9.27 87.52 -19.89
N VAL A 548 -9.97 88.30 -19.06
CA VAL A 548 -11.16 89.07 -19.50
C VAL A 548 -10.74 90.15 -20.51
N VAL A 549 -10.97 89.89 -21.80
CA VAL A 549 -10.63 90.84 -22.87
C VAL A 549 -11.64 92.00 -22.89
N PRO A 550 -11.23 93.27 -22.73
CA PRO A 550 -12.15 94.39 -22.75
C PRO A 550 -12.70 94.64 -24.17
N VAL A 551 -14.02 94.54 -24.32
CA VAL A 551 -14.69 94.78 -25.60
C VAL A 551 -14.60 96.25 -26.02
N THR A 552 -13.75 96.54 -27.01
CA THR A 552 -13.71 97.86 -27.67
C THR A 552 -15.01 98.06 -28.46
N PRO A 553 -15.83 99.10 -28.18
CA PRO A 553 -17.08 99.31 -28.90
C PRO A 553 -16.85 99.60 -30.40
N ALA A 554 -17.58 98.90 -31.27
CA ALA A 554 -17.54 99.17 -32.70
C ALA A 554 -18.17 100.55 -33.02
N PRO A 555 -17.61 101.33 -33.98
CA PRO A 555 -18.16 102.62 -34.36
C PRO A 555 -19.51 102.49 -35.08
N PRO A 556 -20.43 103.47 -34.93
CA PRO A 556 -21.78 103.38 -35.48
C PRO A 556 -21.82 103.48 -37.02
N VAL A 557 -22.65 102.64 -37.63
CA VAL A 557 -22.94 102.63 -39.08
C VAL A 557 -24.05 103.65 -39.39
N PRO A 558 -23.95 104.48 -40.45
CA PRO A 558 -25.01 105.45 -40.81
C PRO A 558 -26.25 104.81 -41.46
N ASP A 559 -27.43 105.35 -41.16
CA ASP A 559 -28.73 104.92 -41.72
C ASP A 559 -28.89 105.16 -43.23
N ARG A 560 -29.51 104.20 -43.93
CA ARG A 560 -30.42 104.43 -45.08
C ARG A 560 -31.31 103.19 -45.38
N PRO A 561 -32.40 103.30 -46.17
CA PRO A 561 -33.73 103.21 -45.57
C PRO A 561 -34.62 102.04 -46.07
N SER A 562 -35.76 101.88 -45.41
CA SER A 562 -36.74 100.79 -45.55
C SER A 562 -37.49 100.70 -46.88
N HIS A 563 -37.65 99.48 -47.44
CA HIS A 563 -38.90 98.96 -48.06
C HIS A 563 -38.80 97.41 -48.30
N PRO A 564 -39.87 96.66 -48.71
CA PRO A 564 -40.50 95.74 -47.73
C PRO A 564 -40.61 94.24 -48.09
N ALA A 565 -40.79 93.42 -47.04
CA ALA A 565 -41.60 92.20 -46.89
C ALA A 565 -41.63 91.07 -47.97
N ALA A 566 -40.98 89.94 -47.64
CA ALA A 566 -41.42 88.54 -47.81
C ALA A 566 -41.64 87.96 -49.25
N PRO A 567 -41.83 86.63 -49.42
CA PRO A 567 -41.61 85.48 -48.53
C PRO A 567 -40.44 84.55 -49.00
N GLY A 568 -40.26 83.37 -48.39
CA GLY A 568 -39.20 82.40 -48.76
C GLY A 568 -39.70 81.08 -49.39
N GLY A 569 -38.78 80.27 -49.96
CA GLY A 569 -39.08 78.91 -50.44
C GLY A 569 -38.00 78.21 -51.31
N ASN A 570 -37.31 77.22 -50.72
CA ASN A 570 -36.75 75.97 -51.29
C ASN A 570 -35.90 75.92 -52.60
N GLY A 571 -34.57 75.77 -52.44
CA GLY A 571 -33.66 74.93 -53.27
C GLY A 571 -33.34 75.31 -54.73
N PRO A 572 -32.61 74.48 -55.52
CA PRO A 572 -31.88 73.24 -55.16
C PRO A 572 -30.47 73.05 -55.83
N THR A 573 -29.75 71.96 -55.49
CA THR A 573 -28.73 71.18 -56.28
C THR A 573 -27.39 71.77 -56.81
N GLY A 574 -26.33 70.92 -56.83
CA GLY A 574 -25.07 71.05 -57.60
C GLY A 574 -23.80 71.23 -56.74
N LEU A 575 -22.83 70.31 -56.53
CA LEU A 575 -22.15 69.20 -57.25
C LEU A 575 -21.09 69.55 -58.32
N ALA A 576 -19.80 69.45 -57.94
CA ALA A 576 -18.61 69.01 -58.72
C ALA A 576 -17.37 68.95 -57.76
N SER A 577 -16.60 67.86 -57.60
CA SER A 577 -15.49 67.36 -58.47
C SER A 577 -14.19 68.20 -58.35
N THR A 578 -12.95 67.71 -58.16
CA THR A 578 -12.26 66.38 -58.04
C THR A 578 -11.37 66.39 -56.76
N GLY A 579 -10.61 65.40 -56.26
CA GLY A 579 -9.87 64.22 -56.77
C GLY A 579 -8.63 64.01 -55.85
N SER A 580 -8.20 62.78 -55.49
CA SER A 580 -7.30 61.87 -56.26
C SER A 580 -5.79 62.17 -56.03
N GLU A 581 -4.90 61.31 -55.50
CA GLU A 581 -4.95 59.86 -55.14
C GLU A 581 -4.03 59.47 -53.93
N ILE A 582 -3.68 58.18 -53.78
CA ILE A 582 -2.90 57.47 -52.72
C ILE A 582 -1.51 57.03 -53.29
N PRO A 583 -0.37 56.95 -52.53
CA PRO A 583 0.23 55.61 -52.28
C PRO A 583 1.16 55.38 -51.05
N TRP A 584 0.83 54.34 -50.26
CA TRP A 584 1.69 53.24 -49.74
C TRP A 584 2.83 53.52 -48.69
N GLY A 585 3.07 52.55 -47.79
CA GLY A 585 4.22 52.49 -46.84
C GLY A 585 5.32 51.50 -47.31
N PRO A 586 6.06 50.76 -46.44
CA PRO A 586 6.16 50.78 -44.97
C PRO A 586 7.61 50.75 -44.39
N ALA A 587 7.80 51.09 -43.09
CA ALA A 587 8.98 50.80 -42.24
C ALA A 587 8.55 50.89 -40.75
N GLY A 588 9.13 50.18 -39.76
CA GLY A 588 10.48 50.33 -39.20
C GLY A 588 10.50 51.46 -38.16
N VAL A 589 10.87 51.28 -36.89
CA VAL A 589 12.02 50.56 -36.31
C VAL A 589 11.69 49.91 -34.95
N ALA A 590 12.34 48.80 -34.62
CA ALA A 590 12.46 48.28 -33.25
C ALA A 590 13.95 48.07 -32.89
N VAL A 591 14.38 48.57 -31.71
CA VAL A 591 15.75 48.55 -31.12
C VAL A 591 15.62 49.27 -29.75
N LEU A 592 16.23 48.92 -28.62
CA LEU A 592 17.29 47.94 -28.27
C LEU A 592 17.09 47.44 -26.81
N ALA A 593 17.52 46.20 -26.51
CA ALA A 593 17.83 45.72 -25.16
C ALA A 593 19.06 44.77 -25.25
N VAL A 594 19.88 44.65 -24.20
CA VAL A 594 21.26 44.10 -24.31
C VAL A 594 21.66 43.32 -23.04
N ILE A 595 22.58 42.34 -23.19
CA ILE A 595 23.29 41.58 -22.13
C ILE A 595 22.36 40.53 -21.46
N ALA A 596 22.71 39.25 -21.22
CA ALA A 596 23.90 38.41 -21.47
C ALA A 596 23.42 36.97 -21.86
N GLY A 597 24.23 35.97 -22.18
CA GLY A 597 25.70 35.93 -22.33
C GLY A 597 26.30 34.65 -21.72
N PHE A 598 26.72 33.73 -22.61
CA PHE A 598 27.45 32.48 -22.36
C PHE A 598 26.74 31.26 -21.73
N ALA A 599 27.18 30.10 -22.19
CA ALA A 599 26.89 28.76 -21.69
C ALA A 599 28.19 27.95 -21.73
N PHE A 600 28.29 26.87 -20.94
CA PHE A 600 28.70 25.55 -21.45
C PHE A 600 28.34 24.43 -20.47
N THR A 601 28.45 23.19 -20.93
CA THR A 601 28.01 21.96 -20.23
C THR A 601 29.20 21.20 -19.61
N LEU A 602 28.94 20.37 -18.58
CA LEU A 602 29.20 18.91 -18.61
C LEU A 602 28.85 18.16 -17.29
N ARG A 603 28.88 16.83 -17.43
CA ARG A 603 28.87 15.71 -16.45
C ARG A 603 29.63 15.99 -15.13
N GLU A 604 29.42 15.26 -14.02
CA GLU A 604 29.38 13.78 -13.94
C GLU A 604 28.74 13.18 -12.66
N VAL A 605 28.77 11.85 -12.54
CA VAL A 605 28.15 11.00 -11.51
C VAL A 605 29.10 10.70 -10.34
N VAL A 606 28.62 10.62 -9.08
CA VAL A 606 29.15 9.67 -8.07
C VAL A 606 28.21 9.45 -6.85
N ARG A 607 28.34 8.28 -6.21
CA ARG A 607 27.54 7.74 -5.08
C ARG A 607 27.91 8.32 -3.70
N ARG A 608 26.93 8.36 -2.77
CA ARG A 608 27.00 8.02 -1.32
C ARG A 608 25.54 7.88 -0.80
N ARG A 609 25.06 6.75 -0.25
CA ARG A 609 25.36 5.98 0.99
C ARG A 609 25.01 6.67 2.31
N ARG A 610 23.89 6.21 2.91
CA ARG A 610 23.51 6.06 4.34
C ARG A 610 23.97 7.12 5.36
N THR A 611 23.00 7.68 6.06
CA THR A 611 23.03 7.88 7.53
C THR A 611 21.59 7.83 8.06
N ALA A 612 21.40 7.41 9.32
CA ALA A 612 20.09 7.32 9.97
C ALA A 612 20.05 8.21 11.23
N PRO A 613 18.87 8.61 11.72
CA PRO A 613 18.69 9.15 13.05
C PRO A 613 18.22 8.05 14.02
N GLN A 614 18.95 7.87 15.13
CA GLN A 614 18.40 7.32 16.37
C GLN A 614 18.25 8.47 17.37
N GLY A 615 17.23 8.39 18.23
CA GLY A 615 17.27 9.06 19.54
C GLY A 615 16.23 10.15 19.78
N ARG A 616 14.99 9.74 20.08
CA ARG A 616 14.61 9.66 21.50
C ARG A 616 13.54 8.61 21.76
#